data_AF-A0A1G3K748-F1
#
_entry.id   AF-A0A1G3K748-F1
#
_cell.length_a   1.000
_cell.length_b   1.000
_cell.length_c   1.000
_cell.angle_alpha   90.00
_cell.angle_beta   90.00
_cell.angle_gamma   90.00
#
_symmetry.space_group_name_H-M   'P 1'
#
loop_
_entity.id
_entity.type
_entity.pdbx_description
1 polymer ?
#
loop_
_entity_poly.entity_id
_entity_poly.type
_entity_poly.pdbx_seq_one_letter_code
_entity_poly.pdbx_strand_id
1 'polypeptide(L)'
;MDDTIETLSRKMAAAAEALDFEEAKRCRDAISLMRGGASAAEAKAADLSGVERSRPGAMGLGTSQQRMTPPPGWTPPTKPDPMTAARGKRGKRRGS
;
A
#
# COMPACT_ATOMS: atom_id res chain seq x y z
N MET A 1 6.83 -10.57 -33.49
CA MET A 1 6.78 -11.25 -32.18
C MET A 1 5.94 -10.39 -31.29
N ASP A 2 4.76 -10.87 -30.93
CA ASP A 2 3.86 -10.11 -30.06
C ASP A 2 4.42 -10.08 -28.65
N ASP A 3 4.55 -8.88 -28.07
CA ASP A 3 4.99 -8.67 -26.70
C ASP A 3 3.85 -9.08 -25.75
N THR A 4 3.64 -10.39 -25.60
CA THR A 4 2.71 -10.96 -24.61
C THR A 4 3.38 -11.07 -23.24
N ILE A 5 2.58 -11.12 -22.17
CA ILE A 5 3.09 -11.31 -20.80
C ILE A 5 4.01 -12.54 -20.70
N GLU A 6 3.70 -13.62 -21.42
CA GLU A 6 4.51 -14.85 -21.43
C GLU A 6 5.87 -14.63 -22.09
N THR A 7 5.91 -13.95 -23.23
CA THR A 7 7.17 -13.62 -23.92
C THR A 7 8.06 -12.71 -23.07
N LEU A 8 7.47 -11.69 -22.44
CA LEU A 8 8.16 -10.80 -21.51
C LEU A 8 8.66 -11.54 -20.27
N SER A 9 7.91 -12.53 -19.76
CA SER A 9 8.34 -13.34 -18.61
C SER A 9 9.56 -14.20 -18.94
N ARG A 10 9.59 -14.81 -20.14
CA ARG A 10 10.77 -15.55 -20.62
C ARG A 10 11.97 -14.63 -20.81
N LYS A 11 11.76 -13.45 -21.40
CA LYS A 11 12.82 -12.46 -21.61
C LYS A 11 13.39 -11.93 -20.30
N MET A 12 12.53 -11.67 -19.31
CA MET A 12 12.93 -11.27 -17.95
C MET A 12 13.82 -12.34 -17.29
N ALA A 13 13.44 -13.62 -17.38
CA ALA A 13 14.22 -14.71 -16.82
C ALA A 13 15.60 -14.84 -17.51
N ALA A 14 15.64 -14.78 -18.84
CA ALA A 14 16.90 -14.81 -19.60
C ALA A 14 17.83 -13.62 -19.26
N ALA A 15 17.26 -12.42 -19.08
CA ALA A 15 18.02 -11.25 -18.65
C ALA A 15 18.56 -11.41 -17.23
N ALA A 16 17.78 -11.97 -16.30
CA ALA A 16 18.22 -12.24 -14.94
C ALA A 16 19.37 -13.26 -14.88
N GLU A 17 19.31 -14.34 -15.68
CA GLU A 17 20.39 -15.32 -15.82
C GLU A 17 21.67 -14.69 -16.40
N ALA A 18 21.51 -13.73 -17.31
CA ALA A 18 22.62 -12.96 -17.87
C ALA A 18 23.12 -11.81 -16.96
N LEU A 19 22.56 -11.66 -15.75
CA LEU A 19 22.82 -10.57 -14.81
C LEU A 19 22.50 -9.16 -15.36
N ASP A 20 21.67 -9.08 -16.40
CA ASP A 20 21.14 -7.82 -16.94
C ASP A 20 19.87 -7.41 -16.19
N PHE A 21 20.07 -6.87 -14.99
CA PHE A 21 18.97 -6.47 -14.11
C PHE A 21 18.19 -5.26 -14.64
N GLU A 22 18.80 -4.42 -15.49
CA GLU A 22 18.11 -3.30 -16.12
C GLU A 22 17.08 -3.80 -17.14
N GLU A 23 17.45 -4.76 -17.98
CA GLU A 23 16.50 -5.36 -18.92
C GLU A 23 15.45 -6.21 -18.20
N ALA A 24 15.83 -6.93 -17.13
CA ALA A 24 14.87 -7.64 -16.30
C ALA A 24 13.87 -6.69 -15.63
N LYS A 25 14.32 -5.53 -15.15
CA LYS A 25 13.46 -4.46 -14.59
C LYS A 25 12.49 -3.93 -15.65
N ARG A 26 12.96 -3.60 -16.86
CA ARG A 26 12.09 -3.14 -17.96
C ARG A 26 11.00 -4.16 -18.29
N CYS A 27 11.36 -5.45 -18.37
CA CYS A 27 10.40 -6.52 -18.64
C CYS A 27 9.36 -6.64 -17.52
N ARG A 28 9.80 -6.59 -16.25
CA ARG A 28 8.90 -6.61 -15.08
C ARG A 28 7.91 -5.47 -15.12
N ASP A 29 8.40 -4.27 -15.41
CA ASP A 29 7.60 -3.06 -15.41
C ASP A 29 6.55 -3.07 -16.54
N ALA A 30 6.92 -3.52 -17.74
CA ALA A 30 5.99 -3.76 -18.84
C ALA A 30 4.92 -4.80 -18.48
N ILE A 31 5.29 -5.90 -17.83
CA ILE A 31 4.33 -6.92 -17.34
C ILE A 31 3.35 -6.31 -16.32
N SER A 32 3.83 -5.47 -15.40
CA SER A 32 2.98 -4.81 -14.42
C SER A 32 1.95 -3.89 -15.08
N LEU A 33 2.36 -3.10 -16.08
CA LEU A 33 1.45 -2.24 -16.84
C LEU A 33 0.41 -3.05 -17.60
N MET A 34 0.83 -4.11 -18.29
CA MET A 34 -0.09 -4.98 -19.03
C MET A 34 -1.10 -5.68 -18.12
N ARG A 35 -0.68 -6.12 -16.93
CA ARG A 35 -1.60 -6.65 -15.90
C ARG A 35 -2.57 -5.60 -15.37
N GLY A 36 -2.17 -4.32 -15.41
CA GLY A 36 -3.02 -3.18 -15.07
C GLY A 36 -3.99 -2.76 -16.19
N GLY A 37 -3.98 -3.46 -17.34
CA GLY A 37 -4.88 -3.19 -18.47
C GLY A 37 -4.25 -2.36 -19.60
N ALA A 38 -2.97 -2.01 -19.52
CA ALA A 38 -2.28 -1.35 -20.62
C ALA A 38 -2.04 -2.32 -21.79
N SER A 39 -2.13 -1.82 -23.02
CA SER A 39 -1.66 -2.56 -24.19
C SER A 39 -0.13 -2.68 -24.21
N ALA A 40 0.40 -3.62 -24.99
CA ALA A 40 1.84 -3.79 -25.16
C ALA A 40 2.52 -2.52 -25.70
N ALA A 41 1.85 -1.77 -26.58
CA ALA A 41 2.36 -0.52 -27.13
C ALA A 41 2.45 0.58 -26.06
N GLU A 42 1.41 0.72 -25.23
CA GLU A 42 1.39 1.68 -24.11
C GLU A 42 2.43 1.31 -23.05
N ALA A 43 2.58 0.01 -22.74
CA ALA A 43 3.58 -0.47 -21.78
C ALA A 43 5.02 -0.16 -22.21
N LYS A 44 5.30 -0.16 -23.51
CA LYS A 44 6.61 0.16 -24.08
C LYS A 44 6.89 1.66 -24.16
N ALA A 45 5.85 2.47 -24.37
CA ALA A 45 5.95 3.92 -24.46
C ALA A 45 5.92 4.61 -23.09
N ALA A 46 5.49 3.91 -22.04
CA ALA A 46 5.41 4.47 -20.70
C ALA A 46 6.81 4.81 -20.15
N ASP A 47 7.00 6.09 -19.81
CA ASP A 47 8.14 6.52 -19.00
C ASP A 47 7.85 6.23 -17.52
N LEU A 48 8.60 5.29 -16.95
CA LEU A 48 8.49 4.88 -15.55
C LEU A 48 9.61 5.47 -14.69
N SER A 49 10.40 6.40 -15.23
CA SER A 49 11.39 7.12 -14.45
C SER A 49 10.71 7.88 -13.31
N GLY A 50 11.14 7.62 -12.06
CA GLY A 50 10.56 8.23 -10.86
C GLY A 50 9.26 7.58 -10.33
N VAL A 51 8.71 6.56 -10.98
CA VAL A 51 7.55 5.81 -10.45
C VAL A 51 8.04 4.76 -9.45
N GLU A 52 8.05 5.14 -8.18
CA GLU A 52 8.30 4.21 -7.08
C GLU A 52 6.98 3.55 -6.63
N ARG A 53 7.03 2.23 -6.40
CA ARG A 53 5.88 1.51 -5.84
C ARG A 53 5.59 2.03 -4.43
N SER A 54 4.34 2.41 -4.18
CA SER A 54 3.88 2.74 -2.83
C SER A 54 4.13 1.56 -1.90
N ARG A 55 4.93 1.78 -0.85
CA ARG A 55 5.23 0.73 0.14
C ARG A 55 4.05 0.63 1.11
N PRO A 56 3.53 -0.58 1.40
CA PRO A 56 2.61 -0.78 2.51
C PRO A 56 3.19 -0.19 3.79
N GLY A 57 2.50 0.77 4.41
CA GLY A 57 2.96 1.51 5.59
C GLY A 57 3.62 2.88 5.32
N ALA A 58 3.97 3.20 4.06
CA ALA A 58 4.44 4.55 3.69
C ALA A 58 3.28 5.53 3.40
N MET A 59 2.12 5.01 3.00
CA MET A 59 0.86 5.72 3.19
C MET A 59 0.41 5.50 4.62
N GLY A 60 0.27 6.59 5.40
CA GLY A 60 -0.10 6.59 6.82
C GLY A 60 -1.51 6.06 7.14
N LEU A 61 -1.87 4.90 6.61
CA LEU A 61 -2.97 4.06 7.06
C LEU A 61 -2.41 3.09 8.12
N GLY A 62 -2.01 3.66 9.26
CA GLY A 62 -1.41 2.93 10.38
C GLY A 62 -0.73 3.79 11.46
N THR A 63 -0.44 5.07 11.20
CA THR A 63 0.19 5.99 12.19
C THR A 63 -0.72 7.10 12.68
N SER A 64 -2.02 7.07 12.36
CA SER A 64 -2.98 8.03 12.89
C SER A 64 -3.46 7.63 14.29
N GLN A 65 -2.66 7.93 15.30
CA GLN A 65 -3.21 8.32 16.60
C GLN A 65 -2.95 9.82 16.73
N GLN A 66 -3.85 10.63 16.18
CA GLN A 66 -3.92 12.03 16.56
C GLN A 66 -4.36 12.05 18.03
N ARG A 67 -3.40 12.14 18.96
CA ARG A 67 -3.75 12.44 20.35
C ARG A 67 -4.40 13.82 20.34
N MET A 68 -5.70 13.88 20.58
CA MET A 68 -6.38 15.15 20.78
C MET A 68 -5.67 15.86 21.93
N THR A 69 -5.02 16.99 21.64
CA THR A 69 -4.36 17.79 22.67
C THR A 69 -5.42 18.72 23.23
N PRO A 70 -5.82 18.56 24.50
CA PRO A 70 -6.81 19.45 25.09
C PRO A 70 -6.25 20.88 25.15
N PRO A 71 -7.11 21.91 25.06
CA PRO A 71 -6.66 23.30 25.15
C PRO A 71 -6.01 23.57 26.53
N PRO A 72 -5.09 24.54 26.63
CA PRO A 72 -4.46 24.89 27.90
C PRO A 72 -5.49 25.20 28.99
N GLY A 73 -5.39 24.53 30.14
CA GLY A 73 -6.30 24.71 31.28
C GLY A 73 -7.54 23.81 31.27
N TRP A 74 -7.71 22.90 30.31
CA TRP A 74 -8.81 21.95 30.31
C TRP A 74 -8.55 20.76 31.25
N THR A 75 -9.50 20.51 32.15
CA THR A 75 -9.49 19.36 33.07
C THR A 75 -10.65 18.43 32.71
N PRO A 76 -10.41 17.13 32.47
CA PRO A 76 -11.48 16.16 32.24
C PRO A 76 -12.44 16.10 33.43
N PRO A 77 -13.76 15.88 33.20
CA PRO A 77 -14.69 15.67 34.30
C PRO A 77 -14.37 14.37 35.05
N THR A 78 -14.65 14.37 36.36
CA THR A 78 -14.50 13.18 37.20
C THR A 78 -15.38 12.06 36.68
N LYS A 79 -14.83 10.84 36.62
CA LYS A 79 -15.59 9.66 36.22
C LYS A 79 -16.80 9.50 37.15
N PRO A 80 -18.02 9.26 36.62
CA PRO A 80 -19.18 9.03 37.48
C PRO A 80 -18.98 7.78 38.34
N ASP A 81 -19.63 7.77 39.51
CA ASP A 81 -19.61 6.63 40.42
C ASP A 81 -20.06 5.36 39.67
N PRO A 82 -19.36 4.23 39.80
CA PRO A 82 -19.76 2.96 39.19
C PRO A 82 -21.20 2.51 39.50
N MET A 83 -21.81 2.98 40.59
CA MET A 83 -23.22 2.75 40.95
C MET A 83 -24.19 3.76 40.33
N THR A 84 -23.71 4.79 39.63
CA THR A 84 -24.57 5.66 38.81
C THR A 84 -25.06 4.82 37.64
N ALA A 85 -26.35 4.49 37.62
CA ALA A 85 -26.96 3.61 36.64
C ALA A 85 -26.88 4.20 35.22
N ALA A 86 -25.75 3.99 34.54
CA ALA A 86 -25.70 4.03 33.09
C ALA A 86 -26.60 2.88 32.61
N ARG A 87 -27.76 3.22 32.03
CA ARG A 87 -28.51 2.29 31.18
C ARG A 87 -27.57 1.81 30.09
N GLY A 88 -26.91 0.68 30.35
CA GLY A 88 -25.77 0.22 29.60
C GLY A 88 -26.13 -0.08 28.15
N LYS A 89 -25.49 0.62 27.21
CA LYS A 89 -25.11 -0.02 25.95
C LYS A 89 -24.10 -1.10 26.28
N ARG A 90 -24.59 -2.33 26.45
CA ARG A 90 -23.80 -3.51 26.76
C ARG A 90 -23.17 -4.07 25.47
N GLY A 91 -21.88 -4.33 25.52
CA GLY A 91 -21.21 -5.32 24.67
C GLY A 91 -20.03 -4.75 23.88
N LYS A 92 -18.80 -4.84 24.41
CA LYS A 92 -17.77 -5.87 24.11
C LYS A 92 -17.26 -5.73 22.66
N ARG A 93 -15.94 -5.64 22.43
CA ARG A 93 -15.05 -6.82 22.37
C ARG A 93 -13.68 -6.57 23.02
N ARG A 94 -13.30 -7.53 23.85
CA ARG A 94 -11.94 -7.78 24.37
C ARG A 94 -10.97 -8.05 23.23
N GLY A 95 -9.71 -7.65 23.39
CA GLY A 95 -8.58 -8.13 22.59
C GLY A 95 -7.30 -8.01 23.41
N SER A 96 -6.81 -9.19 23.83
CA SER A 96 -5.54 -9.57 24.48
C SER A 96 -4.99 -8.74 25.64
#